data_AF-A0A6C0KRX4-F1
#
_entry.id   AF-A0A6C0KRX4-F1
#
_cell.length_a   1.000
_cell.length_b   1.000
_cell.length_c   1.000
_cell.angle_alpha   90.00
_cell.angle_beta   90.00
_cell.angle_gamma   90.00
#
_symmetry.space_group_name_H-M   'P 1'
#
loop_
_entity.id
_entity.type
_entity.pdbx_description
1 polymer ?
#
loop_
_entity_poly.entity_id
_entity_poly.type
_entity_poly.pdbx_seq_one_letter_code
_entity_poly.pdbx_strand_id
1 'polypeptide(L)'
;MELTFKNNNVYYYHYKIIRGELSWVLLPSVLVLIYYYNSYIKYVSLIFLLIGIVGLVDSYYKIIQEKLVFIFIINIIIHLIGFYPLLNVKKYFAYNNIIYVFGLLALAITYYLPYWPYTLSRKAIALIISLLYLSYTLYHIINTFFYKSY
;
A
#
# COMPACT_ATOMS: atom_id res chain seq x y z
N MET A 1 19.28 5.34 -28.11
CA MET A 1 18.66 6.68 -27.99
C MET A 1 17.59 6.58 -26.92
N GLU A 2 17.90 7.00 -25.70
CA GLU A 2 16.91 7.06 -24.62
C GLU A 2 16.02 8.28 -24.87
N LEU A 3 14.78 8.04 -25.28
CA LEU A 3 13.74 9.07 -25.38
C LEU A 3 13.34 9.50 -23.97
N THR A 4 14.06 10.46 -23.41
CA THR A 4 13.63 11.18 -22.21
C THR A 4 12.67 12.30 -22.64
N PHE A 5 11.37 12.00 -22.65
CA PHE A 5 10.35 13.05 -22.77
C PHE A 5 10.37 13.91 -21.51
N LYS A 6 11.13 15.01 -21.56
CA LYS A 6 11.11 16.05 -20.52
C LYS A 6 9.76 16.78 -20.63
N ASN A 7 8.77 16.31 -19.87
CA ASN A 7 7.43 16.86 -19.87
C ASN A 7 7.43 18.23 -19.17
N ASN A 8 7.42 19.30 -19.95
CA ASN A 8 7.41 20.70 -19.49
C ASN A 8 6.01 21.21 -19.09
N ASN A 9 5.03 20.34 -18.86
CA ASN A 9 3.70 20.78 -18.44
C ASN A 9 3.77 21.53 -17.10
N VAL A 10 3.32 22.78 -17.08
CA VAL A 10 3.22 23.64 -15.88
C VAL A 10 2.41 22.97 -14.75
N TYR A 11 1.47 22.10 -15.12
CA TYR A 11 0.71 21.23 -14.20
C TYR A 11 1.59 20.29 -13.37
N TYR A 12 2.76 19.86 -13.86
CA TYR A 12 3.70 18.99 -13.15
C TYR A 12 4.48 19.71 -12.04
N TYR A 13 4.66 21.02 -12.17
CA TYR A 13 5.50 21.80 -11.23
C TYR A 13 4.75 22.28 -9.99
N HIS A 14 3.43 22.53 -10.10
CA HIS A 14 2.61 22.99 -8.98
C HIS A 14 2.07 21.82 -8.12
N TYR A 15 1.92 20.62 -8.71
CA TYR A 15 1.60 19.39 -7.97
C TYR A 15 2.73 18.91 -7.04
N LYS A 16 3.91 19.54 -7.10
CA LYS A 16 5.06 19.20 -6.25
C LYS A 16 4.90 19.62 -4.78
N ILE A 17 4.04 20.62 -4.50
CA ILE A 17 3.91 21.23 -3.16
C ILE A 17 2.88 20.47 -2.32
N ILE A 18 1.82 19.94 -2.94
CA ILE A 18 0.87 19.03 -2.31
C ILE A 18 1.10 17.66 -2.95
N ARG A 19 2.16 16.97 -2.54
CA ARG A 19 2.38 15.55 -2.84
C ARG A 19 1.39 14.70 -2.04
N GLY A 20 0.11 14.94 -2.31
CA GLY A 20 -1.00 14.10 -1.92
C GLY A 20 -0.96 12.85 -2.78
N GLU A 21 0.03 12.00 -2.52
CA GLU A 21 0.19 10.70 -3.14
C GLU A 21 -1.10 9.88 -3.05
N LEU A 22 -1.16 8.76 -3.79
CA LEU A 22 -2.26 7.80 -3.80
C LEU A 22 -2.89 7.56 -2.40
N SER A 23 -2.06 7.64 -1.36
CA SER A 23 -2.36 7.63 0.07
C SER A 23 -3.46 8.62 0.52
N TRP A 24 -3.53 9.84 -0.02
CA TRP A 24 -4.56 10.83 0.35
C TRP A 24 -5.96 10.46 -0.12
N VAL A 25 -6.07 9.70 -1.20
CA VAL A 25 -7.35 9.18 -1.72
C VAL A 25 -7.67 7.82 -1.10
N LEU A 26 -6.64 7.00 -0.89
CA LEU A 26 -6.76 5.65 -0.34
C LEU A 26 -7.03 5.64 1.17
N LEU A 27 -6.53 6.61 1.93
CA LEU A 27 -6.73 6.65 3.38
C LEU A 27 -8.19 6.95 3.80
N PRO A 28 -8.89 7.96 3.25
CA PRO A 28 -10.28 8.19 3.59
C PRO A 28 -11.16 6.98 3.26
N SER A 29 -10.90 6.31 2.14
CA SER A 29 -11.62 5.10 1.74
C SER A 29 -11.32 3.92 2.68
N VAL A 30 -10.07 3.80 3.15
CA VAL A 30 -9.68 2.86 4.23
C VAL A 30 -10.45 3.13 5.52
N LEU A 31 -10.53 4.39 5.96
CA LEU A 31 -11.24 4.77 7.19
C LEU A 31 -12.75 4.49 7.11
N VAL A 32 -13.37 4.78 5.96
CA VAL A 32 -14.77 4.45 5.70
C VAL A 32 -14.99 2.94 5.78
N LEU A 33 -14.11 2.12 5.21
CA LEU A 33 -14.19 0.67 5.30
C LEU A 33 -14.04 0.15 6.73
N ILE A 34 -13.15 0.75 7.52
CA ILE A 34 -12.98 0.38 8.93
C ILE A 34 -14.24 0.66 9.75
N TYR A 35 -14.84 1.83 9.55
CA TYR A 35 -15.97 2.31 10.37
C TYR A 35 -17.32 1.71 9.94
N TYR A 36 -17.61 1.68 8.63
CA TYR A 36 -18.92 1.29 8.12
C TYR A 36 -18.97 -0.15 7.57
N TYR A 37 -17.85 -0.70 7.11
CA TYR A 37 -17.81 -1.95 6.35
C TYR A 37 -16.75 -2.92 6.88
N ASN A 38 -16.65 -3.05 8.20
CA ASN A 38 -15.58 -3.80 8.88
C ASN A 38 -15.47 -5.27 8.41
N SER A 39 -16.59 -5.90 8.05
CA SER A 39 -16.63 -7.27 7.49
C SER A 39 -15.93 -7.40 6.13
N TYR A 40 -15.79 -6.30 5.39
CA TYR A 40 -15.16 -6.25 4.07
C TYR A 40 -13.66 -6.00 4.11
N ILE A 41 -13.10 -5.60 5.26
CA ILE A 41 -11.66 -5.35 5.42
C ILE A 41 -10.85 -6.57 4.97
N LYS A 42 -11.34 -7.78 5.26
CA LYS A 42 -10.66 -9.02 4.88
C LYS A 42 -10.30 -9.09 3.39
N TYR A 43 -11.14 -8.54 2.50
CA TYR A 43 -10.91 -8.59 1.05
C TYR A 43 -9.83 -7.61 0.58
N VAL A 44 -9.52 -6.60 1.38
CA VAL A 44 -8.59 -5.51 1.04
C VAL A 44 -7.39 -5.46 2.00
N SER A 45 -7.23 -6.44 2.89
CA SER A 45 -6.18 -6.49 3.91
C SER A 45 -4.77 -6.34 3.34
N LEU A 46 -4.48 -6.97 2.19
CA LEU A 46 -3.17 -6.83 1.53
C LEU A 46 -2.97 -5.44 0.95
N ILE A 47 -4.02 -4.81 0.41
CA ILE A 47 -3.97 -3.44 -0.09
C ILE A 47 -3.69 -2.48 1.07
N PHE A 48 -4.32 -2.70 2.23
CA PHE A 48 -4.12 -1.89 3.43
C PHE A 48 -2.67 -1.95 3.91
N LEU A 49 -2.11 -3.17 4.02
CA LEU A 49 -0.70 -3.36 4.36
C LEU A 49 0.23 -2.68 3.36
N LEU A 50 -0.06 -2.81 2.07
CA LEU A 50 0.73 -2.18 1.02
C LEU A 50 0.73 -0.66 1.16
N ILE A 51 -0.44 -0.04 1.35
CA ILE A 51 -0.55 1.41 1.57
C ILE A 51 0.22 1.84 2.81
N GLY A 52 0.11 1.09 3.91
CA GLY A 52 0.84 1.36 5.14
C GLY A 52 2.34 1.35 4.94
N ILE A 53 2.87 0.30 4.29
CA ILE A 53 4.31 0.15 4.02
C ILE A 53 4.80 1.25 3.08
N VAL A 54 4.14 1.45 1.94
CA VAL A 54 4.55 2.45 0.95
C VAL A 54 4.50 3.85 1.54
N GLY A 55 3.44 4.16 2.28
CA GLY A 55 3.27 5.45 2.93
C GLY A 55 4.32 5.73 4.00
N LEU A 56 4.67 4.75 4.84
CA LEU A 56 5.73 4.91 5.85
C LEU A 56 7.10 5.13 5.21
N VAL A 57 7.43 4.36 4.17
CA VAL A 57 8.73 4.49 3.50
C VAL A 57 8.83 5.82 2.75
N ASP A 58 7.78 6.24 2.06
CA ASP A 58 7.80 7.53 1.37
C ASP A 58 7.88 8.70 2.37
N SER A 59 7.13 8.60 3.46
CA SER A 59 7.23 9.56 4.57
C SER A 59 8.65 9.65 5.11
N TYR A 60 9.35 8.53 5.29
CA TYR A 60 10.74 8.50 5.76
C TYR A 60 11.68 9.27 4.84
N TYR A 61 11.60 9.03 3.53
CA TYR A 61 12.41 9.75 2.54
C TYR A 61 12.09 11.25 2.51
N LYS A 62 10.83 11.63 2.69
CA LYS A 62 10.43 13.04 2.77
C LYS A 62 11.00 13.77 3.98
N ILE A 63 11.15 13.12 5.15
CA ILE A 63 11.85 13.77 6.29
C ILE A 63 13.24 14.22 5.88
N ILE A 64 13.97 13.30 5.24
CA ILE A 64 15.38 13.50 4.91
C ILE A 64 15.51 14.66 3.92
N GLN A 65 14.58 14.77 2.96
CA GLN A 65 14.60 15.78 1.92
C GLN A 65 14.08 17.15 2.39
N GLU A 66 12.93 17.17 3.06
CA GLU A 66 12.17 18.40 3.31
C GLU A 66 12.34 18.95 4.73
N LYS A 67 12.89 18.15 5.66
CA LYS A 67 13.09 18.50 7.09
C LYS A 67 11.80 18.94 7.82
N LEU A 68 10.62 18.55 7.31
CA LEU A 68 9.30 18.87 7.85
C LEU A 68 8.84 17.83 8.89
N VAL A 69 9.42 17.88 10.08
CA VAL A 69 9.21 16.87 11.15
C VAL A 69 7.76 16.73 11.59
N PHE A 70 7.01 17.84 11.72
CA PHE A 70 5.62 17.80 12.20
C PHE A 70 4.66 17.11 11.22
N ILE A 71 4.74 17.46 9.93
CA ILE A 71 3.94 16.85 8.86
C ILE A 71 4.26 15.36 8.72
N PHE A 72 5.52 14.99 8.95
CA PHE A 72 5.95 13.61 8.95
C PHE A 72 5.30 12.77 10.06
N ILE A 73 5.26 13.28 11.30
CA ILE A 73 4.65 12.55 12.42
C ILE A 73 3.18 12.25 12.12
N ILE A 74 2.44 13.23 11.57
CA ILE A 74 1.06 13.05 11.16
C ILE A 74 0.94 11.98 10.07
N ASN A 75 1.82 12.02 9.05
CA ASN A 75 1.82 11.02 7.98
C ASN A 75 2.13 9.60 8.48
N ILE A 76 3.06 9.43 9.42
CA ILE A 76 3.29 8.12 10.07
C ILE A 76 1.99 7.63 10.70
N ILE A 77 1.39 8.44 11.58
CA ILE A 77 0.22 8.02 12.36
C ILE A 77 -0.90 7.59 11.43
N ILE A 78 -1.10 8.36 10.36
CA ILE A 78 -2.04 8.06 9.29
C ILE A 78 -1.75 6.71 8.63
N HIS A 79 -0.49 6.41 8.28
CA HIS A 79 -0.13 5.17 7.60
C HIS A 79 -0.13 3.94 8.52
N LEU A 80 0.03 4.12 9.83
CA LEU A 80 -0.14 3.04 10.81
C LEU A 80 -1.54 2.42 10.77
N ILE A 81 -2.56 3.17 10.34
CA ILE A 81 -3.93 2.66 10.16
C ILE A 81 -3.98 1.53 9.11
N GLY A 82 -3.09 1.55 8.11
CA GLY A 82 -2.96 0.49 7.11
C GLY A 82 -2.58 -0.88 7.72
N PHE A 83 -2.08 -0.90 8.95
CA PHE A 83 -1.74 -2.13 9.68
C PHE A 83 -2.89 -2.65 10.55
N TYR A 84 -4.07 -2.00 10.53
CA TYR A 84 -5.27 -2.46 11.25
C TYR A 84 -5.60 -3.95 11.04
N PRO A 85 -5.49 -4.53 9.82
CA PRO A 85 -5.75 -5.96 9.63
C PRO A 85 -4.84 -6.89 10.46
N LEU A 86 -3.67 -6.43 10.89
CA LEU A 86 -2.76 -7.23 11.74
C LEU A 86 -3.25 -7.39 13.17
N LEU A 87 -4.16 -6.52 13.64
CA LEU A 87 -4.74 -6.63 14.99
C LEU A 87 -5.54 -7.93 15.17
N ASN A 88 -6.07 -8.50 14.07
CA ASN A 88 -6.74 -9.79 14.09
C ASN A 88 -6.48 -10.56 12.79
N VAL A 89 -5.30 -11.18 12.73
CA VAL A 89 -4.85 -11.91 11.53
C VAL A 89 -5.84 -13.02 11.14
N LYS A 90 -6.38 -13.76 12.11
CA LYS A 90 -7.34 -14.85 11.86
C LYS A 90 -8.61 -14.34 11.18
N LYS A 91 -9.12 -13.17 11.59
CA LYS A 91 -10.34 -12.57 11.02
C LYS A 91 -10.10 -12.01 9.61
N TYR A 92 -8.99 -11.29 9.42
CA TYR A 92 -8.78 -10.47 8.22
C TYR A 92 -7.89 -11.10 7.16
N PHE A 93 -7.14 -12.14 7.49
CA PHE A 93 -6.36 -12.93 6.55
C PHE A 93 -6.88 -14.37 6.46
N ALA A 94 -8.15 -14.63 6.77
CA ALA A 94 -8.78 -15.90 6.41
C ALA A 94 -8.71 -16.11 4.89
N TYR A 95 -8.60 -17.37 4.44
CA TYR A 95 -8.34 -17.69 3.04
C TYR A 95 -9.44 -17.13 2.15
N ASN A 96 -9.04 -16.38 1.12
CA ASN A 96 -9.97 -15.84 0.16
C ASN A 96 -9.34 -15.60 -1.20
N ASN A 97 -9.91 -16.22 -2.23
CA ASN A 97 -9.50 -16.04 -3.62
C ASN A 97 -9.53 -14.58 -4.09
N ILE A 98 -10.42 -13.76 -3.51
CA ILE A 98 -10.54 -12.34 -3.84
C ILE A 98 -9.27 -11.56 -3.45
N ILE A 99 -8.60 -11.94 -2.36
CA ILE A 99 -7.35 -11.28 -1.91
C ILE A 99 -6.22 -11.50 -2.94
N TYR A 100 -6.19 -12.67 -3.59
CA TYR A 100 -5.24 -12.98 -4.65
C TYR A 100 -5.42 -12.06 -5.86
N VAL A 101 -6.67 -11.86 -6.28
CA VAL A 101 -7.02 -10.96 -7.40
C VAL A 101 -6.59 -9.52 -7.09
N PHE A 102 -6.81 -9.06 -5.86
CA PHE A 102 -6.41 -7.71 -5.45
C PHE A 102 -4.90 -7.52 -5.34
N GLY A 103 -4.13 -8.53 -4.94
CA GLY A 103 -2.66 -8.49 -4.95
C GLY A 103 -2.10 -8.40 -6.38
N LEU A 104 -2.65 -9.16 -7.32
CA LEU A 104 -2.28 -9.10 -8.74
C LEU A 104 -2.68 -7.77 -9.39
N LEU A 105 -3.86 -7.24 -9.05
CA LEU A 105 -4.28 -5.91 -9.47
C LEU A 105 -3.33 -4.82 -8.96
N ALA A 106 -2.90 -4.91 -7.69
CA ALA A 106 -1.93 -3.97 -7.14
C ALA A 106 -0.59 -4.01 -7.91
N LEU A 107 -0.07 -5.21 -8.24
CA LEU A 107 1.11 -5.36 -9.10
C LEU A 107 0.90 -4.71 -10.47
N ALA A 108 -0.22 -5.01 -11.14
CA ALA A 108 -0.52 -4.44 -12.45
C ALA A 108 -0.59 -2.91 -12.41
N ILE A 109 -1.29 -2.35 -11.42
CA ILE A 109 -1.39 -0.90 -11.20
C ILE A 109 0.01 -0.31 -10.97
N THR A 110 0.82 -0.90 -10.11
CA THR A 110 2.19 -0.43 -9.83
C THR A 110 3.09 -0.45 -11.06
N TYR A 111 3.03 -1.50 -11.87
CA TYR A 111 3.87 -1.62 -13.06
C TYR A 111 3.42 -0.72 -14.20
N TYR A 112 2.11 -0.61 -14.44
CA TYR A 112 1.55 0.03 -15.63
C TYR A 112 1.07 1.47 -15.43
N LEU A 113 1.10 2.04 -14.22
CA LEU A 113 0.71 3.44 -14.04
C LEU A 113 1.61 4.36 -14.89
N PRO A 114 1.09 5.30 -15.68
CA PRO A 114 1.93 6.17 -16.50
C PRO A 114 2.77 7.14 -15.64
N TYR A 115 2.27 7.54 -14.47
CA TYR A 115 2.96 8.40 -13.52
C TYR A 115 3.23 7.66 -12.21
N TRP A 116 4.43 7.81 -11.67
CA TRP A 116 4.82 7.20 -10.39
C TRP A 116 5.12 8.29 -9.37
N PRO A 117 4.23 8.53 -8.39
CA PRO A 117 4.34 9.69 -7.51
C PRO A 117 5.33 9.49 -6.36
N TYR A 118 5.79 8.25 -6.12
CA TYR A 118 6.60 7.88 -4.96
C TYR A 118 8.10 8.01 -5.22
N THR A 119 8.84 8.30 -4.15
CA THR A 119 10.31 8.31 -4.15
C THR A 119 10.91 6.92 -4.34
N LEU A 120 10.25 5.88 -3.83
CA LEU A 120 10.62 4.49 -4.02
C LEU A 120 10.57 4.09 -5.49
N SER A 121 11.53 3.28 -5.96
CA SER A 121 11.44 2.75 -7.33
C SER A 121 10.27 1.77 -7.49
N ARG A 122 9.69 1.70 -8.69
CA ARG A 122 8.65 0.71 -9.04
C ARG A 122 9.10 -0.73 -8.75
N LYS A 123 10.39 -1.02 -8.99
CA LYS A 123 10.99 -2.33 -8.71
C LYS A 123 10.94 -2.65 -7.21
N ALA A 124 11.21 -1.68 -6.35
CA ALA A 124 11.13 -1.87 -4.90
C ALA A 124 9.69 -2.13 -4.45
N ILE A 125 8.70 -1.40 -4.97
CA ILE A 125 7.30 -1.64 -4.60
C ILE A 125 6.80 -2.98 -5.14
N ALA A 126 7.15 -3.35 -6.37
CA ALA A 126 6.85 -4.68 -6.91
C ALA A 126 7.42 -5.81 -6.06
N LEU A 127 8.65 -5.65 -5.55
CA LEU A 127 9.26 -6.59 -4.62
C LEU A 127 8.44 -6.68 -3.31
N ILE A 128 8.06 -5.55 -2.74
CA ILE A 128 7.23 -5.50 -1.51
C ILE A 128 5.90 -6.21 -1.73
N ILE A 129 5.20 -5.94 -2.83
CA ILE A 129 3.92 -6.60 -3.14
C ILE A 129 4.13 -8.12 -3.31
N SER A 130 5.20 -8.53 -4.00
CA SER A 130 5.52 -9.95 -4.19
C SER A 130 5.80 -10.65 -2.87
N LEU A 131 6.54 -10.01 -1.96
CA LEU A 131 6.81 -10.55 -0.63
C LEU A 131 5.53 -10.67 0.20
N LEU A 132 4.68 -9.64 0.22
CA LEU A 132 3.38 -9.68 0.91
C LEU A 132 2.50 -10.83 0.39
N TYR A 133 2.45 -10.98 -0.93
CA TYR A 133 1.68 -12.04 -1.58
C TYR A 133 2.21 -13.43 -1.24
N LEU A 134 3.54 -13.60 -1.24
CA LEU A 134 4.19 -14.86 -0.88
C LEU A 134 3.98 -15.20 0.61
N SER A 135 4.12 -14.22 1.51
CA SER A 135 3.85 -14.39 2.93
C SER A 135 2.40 -14.81 3.20
N TYR A 136 1.43 -14.20 2.50
CA TYR A 136 0.02 -14.57 2.58
C TYR A 136 -0.23 -16.00 2.08
N THR A 137 0.36 -16.37 0.94
CA THR A 137 0.26 -17.72 0.38
C THR A 137 0.83 -18.76 1.35
N LEU A 138 2.00 -18.50 1.93
CA LEU A 138 2.63 -19.36 2.94
C LEU A 138 1.78 -19.50 4.19
N TYR A 139 1.26 -18.39 4.73
CA TYR A 139 0.33 -18.41 5.87
C TYR A 139 -0.86 -19.33 5.59
N HIS A 140 -1.38 -19.33 4.37
CA HIS A 140 -2.50 -20.19 4.00
C HIS A 140 -2.16 -21.65 3.83
N ILE A 141 -1.03 -21.96 3.20
CA ILE A 141 -0.53 -23.32 3.10
C ILE A 141 -0.37 -23.88 4.52
N ILE A 142 0.32 -23.16 5.40
CA ILE A 142 0.53 -23.57 6.80
C ILE A 142 -0.81 -23.79 7.51
N ASN A 143 -1.74 -22.83 7.47
CA ASN A 143 -3.03 -23.02 8.15
C ASN A 143 -3.85 -24.18 7.59
N THR A 144 -3.82 -24.38 6.27
CA THR A 144 -4.60 -25.45 5.63
C THR A 144 -4.01 -26.83 5.90
N PHE A 145 -2.68 -26.96 5.93
CA PHE A 145 -2.01 -28.24 6.19
C PHE A 145 -1.95 -28.60 7.68
N PHE A 146 -1.76 -27.63 8.57
CA PHE A 146 -1.54 -27.90 10.00
C PHE A 146 -2.81 -27.80 10.86
N TYR A 147 -3.81 -26.99 10.47
CA TYR A 147 -4.98 -26.73 11.31
C TYR A 147 -6.30 -27.32 10.78
N LYS A 148 -6.28 -27.99 9.62
CA LYS A 148 -7.46 -28.68 9.06
C LYS A 148 -7.57 -30.15 9.48
N SER A 149 -6.70 -30.60 10.37
CA SER A 149 -6.65 -31.97 10.92
C SER A 149 -7.25 -32.10 12.33
N TYR A 150 -8.06 -31.14 12.78
CA TYR A 150 -8.82 -31.20 14.04
C TYR A 150 -10.29 -30.86 13.81
#